data_AF-A0A1S6H041-F1
#
_entry.id   AF-A0A1S6H041-F1
#
_cell.length_a   1.000
_cell.length_b   1.000
_cell.length_c   1.000
_cell.angle_alpha   90.00
_cell.angle_beta   90.00
_cell.angle_gamma   90.00
#
_symmetry.space_group_name_H-M   'P 1'
#
loop_
_entity.id
_entity.type
_entity.pdbx_description
1 polymer ?
#
loop_
_entity_poly.entity_id
_entity_poly.type
_entity_poly.pdbx_seq_one_letter_code
_entity_poly.pdbx_strand_id
1 'polypeptide(L)'
;MVIRLVALDIYGTVLATDDHNSSFPPRRGLECFFDVCDVRGIKVVTSSDCYTANVMAELAHCFGKYPDRRMSLQRFAGFFQLDEVPVKDFSRIIAKSQGIVGSLILPSELLVIGDSDKDIDGALKHGCCSVRCP
;
A
#
# COMPACT_ATOMS: atom_id res chain seq x y z
N MET A 1 -20.99 1.32 -2.39
CA MET A 1 -19.67 1.98 -2.18
C MET A 1 -18.68 1.30 -3.10
N VAL A 2 -17.87 2.04 -3.85
CA VAL A 2 -16.90 1.49 -4.82
C VAL A 2 -15.51 1.96 -4.42
N ILE A 3 -14.62 1.03 -4.07
CA ILE A 3 -13.21 1.35 -3.82
C ILE A 3 -12.55 1.66 -5.15
N ARG A 4 -11.79 2.77 -5.21
CA ARG A 4 -11.09 3.22 -6.42
C ARG A 4 -9.58 3.26 -6.25
N LEU A 5 -9.12 3.40 -5.00
CA LEU A 5 -7.72 3.46 -4.64
C LEU A 5 -7.47 2.57 -3.43
N VAL A 6 -6.38 1.82 -3.46
CA VAL A 6 -5.87 1.07 -2.31
C VAL A 6 -4.52 1.66 -1.90
N ALA A 7 -4.38 1.99 -0.62
CA ALA A 7 -3.09 2.29 0.00
C ALA A 7 -2.61 1.04 0.75
N LEU A 8 -1.47 0.49 0.34
CA LEU A 8 -0.82 -0.63 1.01
C LEU A 8 0.33 -0.13 1.86
N ASP A 9 0.30 -0.45 3.15
CA ASP A 9 1.53 -0.42 3.93
C ASP A 9 2.56 -1.43 3.35
N ILE A 10 3.84 -1.22 3.68
CA ILE A 10 4.94 -2.00 3.14
C ILE A 10 5.42 -3.07 4.10
N TYR A 11 5.74 -2.71 5.34
CA TYR A 11 6.45 -3.59 6.27
C TYR A 11 5.44 -4.29 7.17
N GLY A 12 5.38 -5.61 7.11
CA GLY A 12 4.31 -6.36 7.75
C GLY A 12 3.07 -6.50 6.88
N THR A 13 2.99 -5.81 5.73
CA THR A 13 1.85 -5.94 4.80
C THR A 13 2.27 -6.46 3.43
N VAL A 14 3.04 -5.69 2.65
CA VAL A 14 3.56 -6.17 1.35
C VAL A 14 4.73 -7.12 1.55
N LEU A 15 5.65 -6.76 2.44
CA LEU A 15 6.81 -7.56 2.83
C LEU A 15 6.55 -8.19 4.20
N ALA A 16 6.71 -9.50 4.30
CA ALA A 16 6.52 -10.25 5.54
C ALA A 16 7.73 -9.99 6.46
N THR A 17 7.53 -9.22 7.53
CA THR A 17 8.58 -8.86 8.49
C THR A 17 8.84 -9.92 9.57
N ASP A 18 7.94 -10.90 9.67
CA ASP A 18 7.93 -12.02 10.59
C ASP A 18 8.78 -13.22 10.12
N ASP A 19 9.14 -13.29 8.84
CA ASP A 19 10.02 -14.34 8.31
C ASP A 19 11.50 -13.97 8.50
N HIS A 20 12.03 -14.19 9.70
CA HIS A 20 13.42 -13.87 10.05
C HIS A 20 14.49 -14.65 9.25
N ASN A 21 14.10 -15.72 8.56
CA ASN A 21 15.03 -16.55 7.78
C ASN A 21 15.23 -16.00 6.36
N SER A 22 14.34 -15.13 5.88
CA SER A 22 14.44 -14.55 4.55
C SER A 22 14.40 -13.02 4.62
N SER A 23 15.04 -12.35 3.67
CA SER A 23 15.18 -10.88 3.65
C SER A 23 13.84 -10.20 3.32
N PHE A 24 12.86 -10.29 4.23
CA PHE A 24 11.50 -9.73 4.09
C PHE A 24 10.83 -10.13 2.77
N PRO A 25 10.39 -11.38 2.62
CA PRO A 25 9.82 -11.85 1.36
C PRO A 25 8.49 -11.13 1.10
N PRO A 26 8.14 -10.86 -0.17
CA PRO A 26 6.79 -10.42 -0.50
C PRO A 26 5.75 -11.42 0.03
N ARG A 27 4.61 -10.98 0.55
CA ARG A 27 3.53 -11.90 0.94
C ARG A 27 2.99 -12.64 -0.29
N ARG A 28 2.60 -13.91 -0.12
CA ARG A 28 2.07 -14.75 -1.21
C ARG A 28 0.69 -14.26 -1.65
N GLY A 29 0.37 -14.38 -2.93
CA GLY A 29 -0.92 -13.98 -3.47
C GLY A 29 -1.04 -12.47 -3.76
N LEU A 30 0.03 -11.71 -3.50
CA LEU A 30 0.09 -10.29 -3.82
C LEU A 30 -0.03 -10.06 -5.34
N GLU A 31 0.51 -10.96 -6.15
CA GLU A 31 0.35 -10.97 -7.61
C GLU A 31 -1.12 -11.08 -8.02
N CYS A 32 -1.87 -11.99 -7.40
CA CYS A 32 -3.30 -12.14 -7.64
C CYS A 32 -4.09 -10.93 -7.14
N PHE A 33 -3.68 -10.34 -6.01
CA PHE A 33 -4.27 -9.12 -5.48
C PHE A 33 -4.17 -7.97 -6.49
N PHE A 34 -2.96 -7.71 -7.01
CA PHE A 34 -2.76 -6.69 -8.03
C PHE A 34 -3.52 -7.00 -9.33
N ASP A 35 -3.54 -8.27 -9.78
CA ASP A 35 -4.31 -8.68 -10.97
C ASP A 35 -5.81 -8.37 -10.81
N VAL A 36 -6.36 -8.62 -9.61
CA VAL A 36 -7.76 -8.29 -9.29
C VAL A 36 -7.99 -6.77 -9.26
N CYS A 37 -7.07 -5.99 -8.69
CA CYS A 37 -7.15 -4.54 -8.70
C CYS A 37 -7.15 -3.99 -10.13
N ASP A 38 -6.25 -4.47 -10.98
CA ASP A 38 -6.13 -4.04 -12.37
C ASP A 38 -7.42 -4.33 -13.17
N VAL A 39 -7.95 -5.55 -13.06
CA VAL A 39 -9.23 -5.94 -13.72
C VAL A 39 -10.39 -5.06 -13.26
N ARG A 40 -10.38 -4.61 -12.00
CA ARG A 40 -11.42 -3.74 -11.43
C ARG A 40 -11.18 -2.26 -11.65
N GLY A 41 -10.07 -1.87 -12.30
CA GLY A 41 -9.69 -0.47 -12.47
C GLY A 41 -9.33 0.24 -11.16
N ILE A 42 -8.97 -0.52 -10.12
CA ILE A 42 -8.54 0.00 -8.81
C ILE A 42 -7.05 0.26 -8.87
N LYS A 43 -6.62 1.48 -8.56
CA LYS A 43 -5.19 1.79 -8.45
C LYS A 43 -4.65 1.44 -7.08
N VAL A 44 -3.38 1.09 -7.02
CA VAL A 44 -2.69 0.72 -5.78
C VAL A 44 -1.52 1.67 -5.57
N VAL A 45 -1.35 2.18 -4.36
CA VAL A 45 -0.24 3.04 -3.94
C VAL A 45 0.38 2.51 -2.66
N THR A 46 1.60 2.92 -2.35
CA THR A 46 2.20 2.62 -1.04
C THR A 46 1.78 3.65 0.01
N SER A 47 1.80 3.26 1.27
CA SER A 47 1.60 4.13 2.44
C SER A 47 2.53 3.70 3.57
N SER A 48 3.81 4.06 3.50
CA SER A 48 4.81 3.69 4.51
C SER A 48 5.22 4.92 5.32
N ASP A 49 5.65 4.73 6.56
CA ASP A 49 6.31 5.79 7.34
C ASP A 49 7.82 5.90 7.06
N CYS A 50 8.37 5.03 6.21
CA CYS A 50 9.75 5.10 5.76
C CYS A 50 9.91 6.03 4.54
N TYR A 51 11.13 6.50 4.33
CA TYR A 51 11.47 7.32 3.17
C TYR A 51 11.18 6.58 1.86
N THR A 52 10.52 7.27 0.92
CA THR A 52 10.12 6.71 -0.38
C THR A 52 11.29 6.04 -1.13
N ALA A 53 12.47 6.65 -1.12
CA ALA A 53 13.64 6.09 -1.80
C ALA A 53 14.06 4.72 -1.21
N ASN A 54 14.00 4.57 0.11
CA ASN A 54 14.34 3.33 0.80
C ASN A 54 13.30 2.25 0.50
N VAL A 55 12.02 2.60 0.59
CA VAL A 55 10.90 1.70 0.25
C VAL A 55 11.04 1.17 -1.18
N MET A 56 11.31 2.05 -2.15
CA MET A 56 11.49 1.65 -3.55
C MET A 56 12.70 0.72 -3.73
N ALA A 57 13.84 1.04 -3.12
CA ALA A 57 15.05 0.24 -3.20
C ALA A 57 14.84 -1.18 -2.61
N GLU A 58 14.19 -1.25 -1.45
CA GLU A 58 13.93 -2.51 -0.76
C GLU A 58 12.89 -3.36 -1.50
N LEU A 59 11.80 -2.78 -1.97
CA LEU A 59 10.82 -3.48 -2.79
C LEU A 59 11.45 -3.99 -4.09
N ALA A 60 12.30 -3.21 -4.75
CA ALA A 60 13.01 -3.65 -5.96
C ALA A 60 13.92 -4.85 -5.67
N HIS A 61 14.69 -4.79 -4.59
CA HIS A 61 15.56 -5.87 -4.15
C HIS A 61 14.77 -7.14 -3.80
N CYS A 62 13.70 -7.00 -3.01
CA CYS A 62 12.85 -8.11 -2.61
C CYS A 62 12.16 -8.73 -3.83
N PHE A 63 11.53 -7.94 -4.70
CA PHE A 63 10.86 -8.46 -5.89
C PHE A 63 11.84 -9.15 -6.85
N GLY A 64 13.07 -8.63 -6.99
CA GLY A 64 14.13 -9.25 -7.79
C GLY A 64 14.59 -10.62 -7.27
N LYS A 65 14.52 -10.86 -5.96
CA LYS A 65 14.82 -12.18 -5.35
C LYS A 65 13.75 -13.23 -5.59
N TYR A 66 12.52 -12.83 -5.96
CA TYR A 66 11.39 -13.72 -6.19
C TYR A 66 10.79 -13.54 -7.59
N PRO A 67 11.57 -13.81 -8.66
CA PRO A 67 11.18 -13.51 -10.04
C PRO A 67 9.89 -14.23 -10.47
N ASP A 68 9.66 -15.45 -9.94
CA ASP A 68 8.47 -16.25 -10.27
C ASP A 68 7.16 -15.62 -9.79
N ARG A 69 7.22 -14.62 -8.89
CA ARG A 69 6.04 -13.95 -8.34
C ARG A 69 5.54 -12.78 -9.20
N ARG A 70 6.18 -12.48 -10.33
CA ARG A 70 5.74 -11.43 -11.28
C ARG A 70 5.44 -10.07 -10.62
N MET A 71 6.18 -9.75 -9.57
CA MET A 71 6.04 -8.51 -8.82
C MET A 71 6.91 -7.41 -9.44
N SER A 72 6.41 -6.18 -9.50
CA SER A 72 7.14 -5.03 -10.05
C SER A 72 6.72 -3.75 -9.36
N LEU A 73 7.66 -2.81 -9.19
CA LEU A 73 7.37 -1.47 -8.68
C LEU A 73 6.36 -0.73 -9.55
N GLN A 74 6.30 -1.03 -10.85
CA GLN A 74 5.37 -0.39 -11.79
C GLN A 74 3.90 -0.73 -11.52
N ARG A 75 3.62 -1.74 -10.68
CA ARG A 75 2.25 -2.04 -10.25
C ARG A 75 1.72 -1.04 -9.23
N PHE A 76 2.60 -0.24 -8.61
CA PHE A 76 2.20 0.88 -7.77
C PHE A 76 2.07 2.16 -8.62
N ALA A 77 0.92 2.80 -8.52
CA ALA A 77 0.64 4.07 -9.19
C ALA A 77 1.25 5.28 -8.48
N GLY A 78 1.81 5.10 -7.28
CA GLY A 78 2.44 6.14 -6.48
C GLY A 78 3.02 5.61 -5.18
N PHE A 79 4.02 6.33 -4.66
CA PHE A 79 4.69 6.01 -3.41
C PHE A 79 4.53 7.17 -2.43
N PHE A 80 4.04 6.89 -1.22
CA PHE A 80 3.77 7.92 -0.21
C PHE A 80 4.47 7.61 1.11
N GLN A 81 5.22 8.61 1.60
CA GLN A 81 5.75 8.66 2.96
C GLN A 81 4.74 9.36 3.88
N LEU A 82 4.23 8.61 4.86
CA LEU A 82 3.28 9.02 5.88
C LEU A 82 3.89 8.73 7.26
N ASP A 83 4.78 9.61 7.71
CA ASP A 83 5.59 9.46 8.92
C ASP A 83 4.95 10.10 10.17
N GLU A 84 3.74 10.63 10.05
CA GLU A 84 3.03 11.29 11.15
C GLU A 84 2.76 10.36 12.35
N VAL A 85 2.74 10.97 13.54
CA VAL A 85 2.53 10.32 14.84
C VAL A 85 1.35 11.03 15.54
N PRO A 86 0.43 10.32 16.22
CA PRO A 86 0.46 8.89 16.52
C PRO A 86 -0.05 7.97 15.39
N VAL A 87 -0.66 8.52 14.34
CA VAL A 87 -1.27 7.76 13.23
C VAL A 87 -0.90 8.38 11.89
N LYS A 88 -0.94 7.59 10.80
CA LYS A 88 -0.66 8.07 9.44
C LYS A 88 -1.73 9.05 8.95
N ASP A 89 -1.32 10.09 8.21
CA ASP A 89 -2.23 11.06 7.59
C ASP A 89 -2.54 10.71 6.12
N PHE A 90 -3.69 10.06 5.90
CA PHE A 90 -4.14 9.66 4.57
C PHE A 90 -4.69 10.80 3.71
N SER A 91 -4.82 12.03 4.25
CA SER A 91 -5.24 13.19 3.47
C SER A 91 -4.30 13.50 2.31
N ARG A 92 -3.00 13.18 2.46
CA ARG A 92 -1.98 13.33 1.40
C ARG A 92 -2.28 12.47 0.17
N ILE A 93 -2.70 11.22 0.39
CA ILE A 93 -3.07 10.30 -0.70
C ILE A 93 -4.36 10.77 -1.36
N ILE A 94 -5.36 11.15 -0.56
CA ILE A 94 -6.65 11.67 -1.06
C ILE A 94 -6.41 12.92 -1.93
N ALA A 95 -5.62 13.88 -1.46
CA ALA A 95 -5.32 15.12 -2.18
C ALA A 95 -4.58 14.89 -3.51
N LYS A 96 -3.80 13.81 -3.63
CA LYS A 96 -3.07 13.45 -4.86
C LYS A 96 -3.82 12.49 -5.78
N SER A 97 -4.96 11.94 -5.34
CA SER A 97 -5.72 10.93 -6.07
C SER A 97 -6.15 11.35 -7.47
N GLN A 98 -6.40 12.65 -7.72
CA GLN A 98 -6.74 13.14 -9.06
C GLN A 98 -5.66 12.82 -10.10
N GLY A 99 -4.38 12.88 -9.73
CA GLY A 99 -3.27 12.51 -10.61
C GLY A 99 -3.08 11.00 -10.77
N ILE A 100 -3.79 10.17 -10.00
CA ILE A 100 -3.64 8.71 -9.97
C ILE A 100 -4.85 8.03 -10.65
N VAL A 101 -6.06 8.42 -10.27
CA VAL A 101 -7.32 7.81 -10.75
C VAL A 101 -8.13 8.75 -11.66
N GLY A 102 -7.61 9.93 -12.00
CA GLY A 102 -8.23 10.90 -12.92
C GLY A 102 -9.29 11.81 -12.30
N SER A 103 -9.64 11.63 -11.03
CA SER A 103 -10.55 12.49 -10.27
C SER A 103 -10.19 12.47 -8.80
N LEU A 104 -10.57 13.51 -8.05
CA LEU A 104 -10.49 13.46 -6.59
C LEU A 104 -11.40 12.33 -6.07
N ILE A 105 -10.88 11.50 -5.17
CA ILE A 105 -11.67 10.47 -4.49
C ILE A 105 -12.24 11.01 -3.18
N LEU A 106 -13.36 10.43 -2.74
CA LEU A 106 -13.84 10.58 -1.37
C LEU A 106 -13.01 9.68 -0.44
N PRO A 107 -12.90 10.01 0.86
CA PRO A 107 -12.20 9.14 1.81
C PRO A 107 -12.74 7.71 1.82
N SER A 108 -14.06 7.52 1.71
CA SER A 108 -14.71 6.20 1.67
C SER A 108 -14.42 5.38 0.40
N GLU A 109 -13.78 5.97 -0.61
CA GLU A 109 -13.32 5.27 -1.83
C GLU A 109 -11.84 4.84 -1.73
N LEU A 110 -11.15 5.22 -0.65
CA LEU A 110 -9.80 4.78 -0.30
C LEU A 110 -9.89 3.60 0.67
N LEU A 111 -9.31 2.47 0.27
CA LEU A 111 -9.07 1.32 1.15
C LEU A 111 -7.61 1.34 1.63
N VAL A 112 -7.40 1.35 2.93
CA VAL A 112 -6.10 1.22 3.56
C VAL A 112 -5.92 -0.23 4.02
N ILE A 113 -4.80 -0.85 3.67
CA ILE A 113 -4.41 -2.18 4.17
C ILE A 113 -3.07 -2.03 4.87
N GLY A 114 -3.02 -2.37 6.15
CA GLY A 114 -1.84 -2.27 7.00
C GLY A 114 -1.86 -3.28 8.14
N ASP A 115 -0.73 -3.47 8.81
CA ASP A 115 -0.55 -4.43 9.91
C ASP A 115 -0.69 -3.78 11.30
N SER A 116 -0.46 -2.47 11.37
CA SER A 116 -0.36 -1.73 12.63
C SER A 116 -1.62 -0.90 12.95
N ASP A 117 -1.80 -0.58 14.24
CA ASP A 117 -2.87 0.34 14.67
C ASP A 117 -2.68 1.74 14.06
N LYS A 118 -1.43 2.14 13.79
CA LYS A 118 -1.07 3.41 13.15
C LYS A 118 -1.73 3.56 11.77
N ASP A 119 -1.85 2.46 11.01
CA ASP A 119 -2.51 2.41 9.71
C ASP A 119 -4.03 2.47 9.85
N ILE A 120 -4.57 1.60 10.71
CA ILE A 120 -6.01 1.38 10.84
C ILE A 120 -6.68 2.60 11.48
N ASP A 121 -6.13 3.09 12.58
CA ASP A 121 -6.67 4.27 13.28
C ASP A 121 -6.48 5.54 12.43
N GLY A 122 -5.38 5.63 11.68
CA GLY A 122 -5.18 6.69 10.69
C GLY A 122 -6.26 6.68 9.62
N ALA A 123 -6.53 5.52 9.02
CA ALA A 123 -7.57 5.38 8.01
C ALA A 123 -8.96 5.78 8.55
N LEU A 124 -9.32 5.27 9.74
CA LEU A 124 -10.60 5.56 10.39
C LEU A 124 -10.75 7.04 10.73
N LYS A 125 -9.69 7.70 11.22
CA LYS A 125 -9.68 9.16 11.51
C LYS A 125 -10.06 10.00 10.28
N HIS A 126 -9.68 9.56 9.09
CA HIS A 126 -9.97 10.25 7.84
C HIS A 126 -11.26 9.78 7.15
N GLY A 127 -12.00 8.82 7.74
CA GLY A 127 -13.21 8.26 7.14
C GLY A 127 -12.95 7.31 5.97
N CYS A 128 -11.75 6.71 5.93
CA CYS A 128 -11.39 5.72 4.91
C CYS A 128 -11.89 4.33 5.28
N CYS A 129 -11.94 3.45 4.28
CA CYS A 129 -12.07 2.01 4.54
C CYS A 129 -10.72 1.45 5.00
N SER A 130 -10.73 0.47 5.90
CA SER A 130 -9.50 -0.16 6.37
C SER A 130 -9.66 -1.67 6.54
N VAL A 131 -8.57 -2.39 6.30
CA VAL A 131 -8.43 -3.82 6.57
C VAL A 131 -7.10 -4.05 7.25
N ARG A 132 -7.13 -4.72 8.41
CA ARG A 132 -5.91 -5.16 9.09
C ARG A 132 -5.37 -6.43 8.44
N CYS A 133 -4.12 -6.39 8.01
CA CYS A 133 -3.38 -7.54 7.53
C CYS A 133 -2.66 -8.20 8.72
N PRO A 134 -2.99 -9.45 9.08
CA PRO A 134 -2.32 -10.16 10.17
C PRO A 134 -0.92 -10.68 9.79
#